data_AF-A0AAU4TFY4-F1
#
_entry.id   AF-A0AAU4TFY4-F1
#
_cell.length_a   1.000
_cell.length_b   1.000
_cell.length_c   1.000
_cell.angle_alpha   90.00
_cell.angle_beta   90.00
_cell.angle_gamma   90.00
#
_symmetry.space_group_name_H-M   'P 1'
#
loop_
_entity.id
_entity.type
_entity.pdbx_description
1 polymer ?
#
loop_
_entity_poly.entity_id
_entity_poly.type
_entity_poly.pdbx_seq_one_letter_code
_entity_poly.pdbx_strand_id
1 'polypeptide(L)'
;MDIGGRRHLAAAVVIGAIVAVSGCAQTATRATTETGPSGTGPRSTEAITGLAGAAGSGAGGTGAACVFVKPDGAQKFGHVGWGFKVPGTGRWVYGAVENPSAKLYTPPGDDIGAWHAEGSYDRMLSDMSRDALPHARTTSRGGTPIPGRAEHPYSRYRCTSSSTHDVNNARAAIRTVEARGFLVGVDPRTGELTSRDCLDATYDVLKAYRTKHLTRAPRLSIPNVWVEELWGWSDKKLTPR
;
A
#
# COMPACT_ATOMS: atom_id res chain seq x y z
N MET A 1 -15.93 23.04 64.89
CA MET A 1 -16.89 21.96 65.12
C MET A 1 -17.03 21.18 63.82
N ASP A 2 -16.44 19.97 63.79
CA ASP A 2 -16.88 18.69 63.19
C ASP A 2 -17.98 18.63 62.10
N ILE A 3 -18.04 17.67 61.15
CA ILE A 3 -17.25 16.47 60.77
C ILE A 3 -17.80 16.00 59.39
N GLY A 4 -16.94 15.43 58.54
CA GLY A 4 -17.24 14.30 57.61
C GLY A 4 -17.89 14.63 56.25
N GLY A 5 -17.51 14.08 55.10
CA GLY A 5 -16.56 13.02 54.77
C GLY A 5 -17.10 12.10 53.66
N ARG A 6 -16.36 11.99 52.54
CA ARG A 6 -16.35 10.88 51.52
C ARG A 6 -17.62 10.69 50.66
N ARG A 7 -17.63 10.19 49.42
CA ARG A 7 -16.66 9.81 48.37
C ARG A 7 -17.49 9.55 47.08
N HIS A 8 -16.84 9.79 45.94
CA HIS A 8 -17.05 9.31 44.56
C HIS A 8 -18.18 8.32 44.24
N LEU A 9 -18.79 8.52 43.06
CA LEU A 9 -18.99 7.46 42.06
C LEU A 9 -19.12 8.10 40.67
N ALA A 10 -18.05 8.04 39.87
CA ALA A 10 -18.04 8.34 38.46
C ALA A 10 -18.58 7.11 37.70
N ALA A 11 -19.59 7.30 36.86
CA ALA A 11 -20.07 6.25 35.96
C ALA A 11 -19.16 6.18 34.73
N ALA A 12 -18.18 5.26 34.78
CA ALA A 12 -17.40 4.87 33.62
C ALA A 12 -18.23 3.90 32.76
N VAL A 13 -18.67 4.37 31.59
CA VAL A 13 -19.20 3.50 30.54
C VAL A 13 -17.99 2.90 29.82
N VAL A 14 -17.63 1.68 30.20
CA VAL A 14 -16.63 0.86 29.51
C VAL A 14 -17.32 0.21 28.32
N ILE A 15 -17.19 0.81 27.14
CA ILE A 15 -17.42 0.08 25.89
C ILE A 15 -16.13 -0.69 25.61
N GLY A 16 -16.20 -2.01 25.77
CA GLY A 16 -15.08 -2.93 25.64
C GLY A 16 -14.39 -2.81 24.29
N ALA A 17 -13.20 -2.23 24.28
CA ALA A 17 -12.24 -2.45 23.21
C ALA A 17 -11.79 -3.91 23.29
N ILE A 18 -12.00 -4.67 22.21
CA ILE A 18 -11.33 -5.96 22.03
C ILE A 18 -9.85 -5.65 21.81
N VAL A 19 -9.11 -5.69 22.91
CA VAL A 19 -7.65 -5.75 22.92
C VAL A 19 -7.27 -7.19 22.57
N ALA A 20 -7.06 -7.47 21.29
CA ALA A 20 -6.34 -8.67 20.88
C ALA A 20 -4.85 -8.31 20.79
N VAL A 21 -4.18 -8.32 21.94
CA VAL A 21 -2.72 -8.42 22.02
C VAL A 21 -2.36 -9.89 21.86
N SER A 22 -1.82 -10.24 20.71
CA SER A 22 -1.05 -11.47 20.54
C SER A 22 -0.04 -11.26 19.44
N GLY A 23 1.19 -10.88 19.84
CA GLY A 23 2.36 -11.18 19.02
C GLY A 23 2.51 -12.69 18.99
N CYS A 24 2.68 -13.29 17.80
CA CYS A 24 2.92 -14.71 17.69
C CYS A 24 3.92 -14.96 16.56
N ALA A 25 5.05 -15.54 16.96
CA ALA A 25 6.13 -16.02 16.14
C ALA A 25 5.66 -17.09 15.14
N GLN A 26 6.30 -17.13 13.97
CA GLN A 26 6.06 -18.12 12.92
C GLN A 26 6.67 -19.48 13.33
N THR A 27 5.84 -20.53 13.34
CA THR A 27 6.30 -21.92 13.35
C THR A 27 6.59 -22.33 11.91
N ALA A 28 7.85 -22.67 11.64
CA ALA A 28 8.28 -23.17 10.34
C ALA A 28 7.75 -24.59 10.09
N THR A 29 7.03 -24.80 8.98
CA THR A 29 6.85 -26.14 8.40
C THR A 29 7.05 -26.13 6.89
N ARG A 30 8.14 -26.82 6.54
CA ARG A 30 8.63 -27.42 5.29
C ARG A 30 7.68 -27.58 4.10
N ALA A 31 8.25 -27.29 2.93
CA ALA A 31 7.71 -27.45 1.58
C ALA A 31 7.63 -28.91 1.08
N THR A 32 6.71 -29.13 0.13
CA THR A 32 6.82 -30.15 -0.92
C THR A 32 6.57 -29.52 -2.29
N THR A 33 7.52 -29.77 -3.18
CA THR A 33 7.57 -29.43 -4.60
C THR A 33 6.71 -30.38 -5.43
N GLU A 34 6.08 -29.88 -6.50
CA GLU A 34 5.78 -30.67 -7.69
C GLU A 34 5.77 -29.81 -8.96
N THR A 35 6.20 -30.43 -10.06
CA THR A 35 6.83 -29.81 -11.24
C THR A 35 6.05 -30.12 -12.51
N GLY A 36 5.80 -29.08 -13.34
CA GLY A 36 5.69 -29.15 -14.82
C GLY A 36 4.30 -29.36 -15.45
N PRO A 37 4.18 -29.31 -16.80
CA PRO A 37 4.86 -28.43 -17.77
C PRO A 37 3.92 -27.79 -18.84
N SER A 38 4.44 -26.75 -19.50
CA SER A 38 4.26 -26.30 -20.90
C SER A 38 2.91 -26.43 -21.63
N GLY A 39 2.35 -25.27 -22.03
CA GLY A 39 1.31 -25.16 -23.06
C GLY A 39 1.55 -23.95 -23.97
N THR A 40 2.01 -24.21 -25.20
CA THR A 40 2.12 -23.28 -26.33
C THR A 40 0.76 -23.06 -26.98
N GLY A 41 0.30 -21.81 -27.04
CA GLY A 41 -0.91 -21.42 -27.79
C GLY A 41 -1.02 -19.89 -27.93
N PRO A 42 -1.42 -19.36 -29.10
CA PRO A 42 -1.23 -17.96 -29.47
C PRO A 42 -2.37 -17.11 -28.92
N ARG A 43 -2.05 -16.08 -28.12
CA ARG A 43 -3.00 -15.00 -27.79
C ARG A 43 -2.32 -13.80 -27.10
N SER A 44 -1.34 -13.22 -27.77
CA SER A 44 -0.60 -12.06 -27.26
C SER A 44 -1.00 -10.71 -27.87
N THR A 45 -1.96 -10.65 -28.79
CA THR A 45 -2.27 -9.38 -29.49
C THR A 45 -3.63 -8.78 -29.13
N GLU A 46 -4.66 -9.59 -28.83
CA GLU A 46 -6.02 -9.08 -28.57
C GLU A 46 -6.24 -8.66 -27.11
N ALA A 47 -5.48 -9.22 -26.16
CA ALA A 47 -5.54 -8.83 -24.75
C ALA A 47 -4.90 -7.44 -24.47
N ILE A 48 -4.14 -6.89 -25.44
CA ILE A 48 -3.42 -5.63 -25.29
C ILE A 48 -4.36 -4.43 -25.52
N THR A 49 -5.32 -4.54 -26.44
CA THR A 49 -6.11 -3.38 -26.91
C THR A 49 -7.18 -2.95 -25.90
N GLY A 50 -7.79 -3.90 -25.17
CA GLY A 50 -8.80 -3.61 -24.15
C GLY A 50 -8.23 -3.20 -22.78
N LEU A 51 -6.97 -3.52 -22.50
CA LEU A 51 -6.30 -3.21 -21.22
C LEU A 51 -5.41 -1.96 -21.26
N ALA A 52 -4.90 -1.60 -22.45
CA ALA A 52 -4.17 -0.36 -22.69
C ALA A 52 -5.05 0.90 -22.68
N GLY A 53 -6.37 0.76 -22.80
CA GLY A 53 -7.29 1.91 -22.87
C GLY A 53 -7.44 2.71 -21.57
N ALA A 54 -7.34 2.07 -20.41
CA ALA A 54 -7.56 2.74 -19.11
C ALA A 54 -6.27 3.28 -18.45
N ALA A 55 -5.09 2.75 -18.81
CA ALA A 55 -3.81 3.11 -18.20
C ALA A 55 -2.69 3.43 -19.22
N GLY A 56 -2.98 3.32 -20.53
CA GLY A 56 -2.07 3.69 -21.63
C GLY A 56 -0.68 3.07 -21.51
N SER A 57 -0.48 1.85 -22.00
CA SER A 57 0.86 1.27 -22.16
C SER A 57 1.72 1.99 -23.22
N GLY A 58 1.14 2.95 -23.96
CA GLY A 58 1.85 3.79 -24.93
C GLY A 58 2.54 5.02 -24.31
N ALA A 59 3.69 5.38 -24.88
CA ALA A 59 4.40 6.62 -24.57
C ALA A 59 3.53 7.88 -24.74
N GLY A 60 2.50 7.85 -25.61
CA GLY A 60 1.60 8.98 -25.89
C GLY A 60 0.36 9.13 -24.99
N GLY A 61 0.25 8.40 -23.87
CA GLY A 61 -0.96 8.43 -23.02
C GLY A 61 -0.94 9.51 -21.94
N THR A 62 -2.14 9.98 -21.56
CA THR A 62 -2.42 10.76 -20.34
C THR A 62 -1.88 10.06 -19.09
N GLY A 63 -1.85 10.78 -17.96
CA GLY A 63 -1.50 10.20 -16.67
C GLY A 63 -2.43 9.04 -16.30
N ALA A 64 -1.97 8.15 -15.43
CA ALA A 64 -2.76 7.05 -14.88
C ALA A 64 -2.27 6.73 -13.46
N ALA A 65 -3.11 6.08 -12.67
CA ALA A 65 -2.82 5.69 -11.30
C ALA A 65 -3.33 4.28 -11.03
N CYS A 66 -2.63 3.56 -10.14
CA CYS A 66 -2.98 2.23 -9.70
C CYS A 66 -2.83 2.11 -8.18
N VAL A 67 -3.70 1.30 -7.58
CA VAL A 67 -3.61 0.80 -6.21
C VAL A 67 -3.35 -0.70 -6.30
N PHE A 68 -2.29 -1.16 -5.65
CA PHE A 68 -1.97 -2.57 -5.53
C PHE A 68 -2.46 -3.09 -4.19
N VAL A 69 -2.97 -4.32 -4.13
CA VAL A 69 -3.66 -4.87 -2.96
C VAL A 69 -3.06 -6.22 -2.56
N LYS A 70 -2.70 -6.37 -1.28
CA LYS A 70 -2.49 -7.66 -0.60
C LYS A 70 -3.70 -7.90 0.31
N PRO A 71 -4.73 -8.66 -0.12
CA PRO A 71 -5.95 -8.83 0.67
C PRO A 71 -5.69 -9.47 2.04
N ASP A 72 -4.76 -10.43 2.09
CA ASP A 72 -4.41 -11.14 3.31
C ASP A 72 -3.36 -10.41 4.16
N GLY A 73 -2.86 -9.25 3.69
CA GLY A 73 -1.91 -8.41 4.43
C GLY A 73 -2.47 -7.87 5.74
N ALA A 74 -1.59 -7.49 6.66
CA ALA A 74 -1.93 -6.90 7.96
C ALA A 74 -3.05 -7.66 8.71
N GLN A 75 -2.88 -8.97 8.94
CA GLN A 75 -3.88 -9.82 9.60
C GLN A 75 -5.26 -9.79 8.91
N LYS A 76 -5.29 -9.80 7.57
CA LYS A 76 -6.51 -9.73 6.73
C LYS A 76 -7.25 -8.39 6.73
N PHE A 77 -6.71 -7.35 7.37
CA PHE A 77 -7.21 -5.98 7.16
C PHE A 77 -6.84 -5.43 5.77
N GLY A 78 -5.88 -6.07 5.11
CA GLY A 78 -5.41 -5.71 3.79
C GLY A 78 -4.17 -4.84 3.86
N HIS A 79 -3.46 -4.77 2.75
CA HIS A 79 -2.31 -3.90 2.56
C HIS A 79 -2.35 -3.30 1.17
N VAL A 80 -1.94 -2.04 1.03
CA VAL A 80 -1.97 -1.35 -0.24
C VAL A 80 -0.64 -0.69 -0.60
N GLY A 81 -0.39 -0.58 -1.89
CA GLY A 81 0.70 0.19 -2.48
C GLY A 81 0.18 1.06 -3.62
N TRP A 82 1.01 1.98 -4.09
CA TRP A 82 0.66 2.93 -5.15
C TRP A 82 1.43 2.66 -6.44
N GLY A 83 0.88 3.14 -7.55
CA GLY A 83 1.59 3.34 -8.81
C GLY A 83 1.01 4.54 -9.56
N PHE A 84 1.83 5.34 -10.21
CA PHE A 84 1.38 6.38 -11.11
C PHE A 84 2.27 6.49 -12.36
N LYS A 85 1.64 6.79 -13.49
CA LYS A 85 2.32 6.94 -14.77
C LYS A 85 2.97 8.32 -14.88
N VAL A 86 4.16 8.40 -15.44
CA VAL A 86 4.75 9.66 -15.91
C VAL A 86 4.29 9.89 -17.35
N PRO A 87 3.40 10.88 -17.61
CA PRO A 87 2.85 11.13 -18.94
C PRO A 87 3.95 11.36 -19.98
N GLY A 88 3.72 10.95 -21.23
CA GLY A 88 4.69 11.17 -22.32
C GLY A 88 5.91 10.23 -22.34
N THR A 89 6.15 9.45 -21.26
CA THR A 89 7.40 8.66 -21.12
C THR A 89 7.20 7.15 -21.12
N GLY A 90 5.97 6.68 -20.91
CA GLY A 90 5.70 5.25 -20.70
C GLY A 90 6.23 4.68 -19.37
N ARG A 91 6.80 5.53 -18.50
CA ARG A 91 7.33 5.13 -17.19
C ARG A 91 6.26 5.22 -16.10
N TRP A 92 6.46 4.44 -15.05
CA TRP A 92 5.61 4.35 -13.87
C TRP A 92 6.47 4.46 -12.62
N VAL A 93 6.03 5.25 -11.65
CA VAL A 93 6.58 5.34 -10.31
C VAL A 93 5.65 4.60 -9.36
N TYR A 94 6.15 3.66 -8.58
CA TYR A 94 5.35 2.76 -7.74
C TYR A 94 6.10 2.38 -6.48
N GLY A 95 5.37 1.96 -5.46
CA GLY A 95 5.95 1.64 -4.15
C GLY A 95 4.90 1.33 -3.09
N ALA A 96 5.38 1.13 -1.86
CA ALA A 96 4.55 0.86 -0.70
C ALA A 96 5.28 1.19 0.62
N VAL A 97 4.57 1.07 1.74
CA VAL A 97 5.12 1.11 3.10
C VAL A 97 4.79 -0.23 3.76
N GLU A 98 5.79 -1.07 4.01
CA GLU A 98 5.59 -2.49 4.40
C GLU A 98 5.51 -2.75 5.90
N ASN A 99 5.97 -1.82 6.76
CA ASN A 99 6.07 -1.99 8.21
C ASN A 99 6.71 -3.34 8.64
N PRO A 100 7.99 -3.58 8.32
CA PRO A 100 8.65 -4.85 8.62
C PRO A 100 8.81 -5.12 10.12
N SER A 101 8.71 -4.08 10.94
CA SER A 101 8.76 -4.20 12.39
C SER A 101 7.50 -4.80 13.02
N ALA A 102 6.38 -4.82 12.28
CA ALA A 102 5.04 -5.15 12.76
C ALA A 102 4.58 -4.33 13.99
N LYS A 103 5.24 -3.21 14.28
CA LYS A 103 4.89 -2.31 15.39
C LYS A 103 3.78 -1.35 14.95
N LEU A 104 2.96 -0.94 15.92
CA LEU A 104 1.97 0.11 15.72
C LEU A 104 2.58 1.51 15.67
N TYR A 105 3.84 1.65 16.08
CA TYR A 105 4.57 2.91 16.05
C TYR A 105 6.03 2.68 15.70
N THR A 106 6.50 3.46 14.72
CA THR A 106 7.91 3.63 14.35
C THR A 106 8.15 5.13 14.22
N PRO A 107 9.11 5.70 14.97
CA PRO A 107 9.35 7.14 14.94
C PRO A 107 9.82 7.61 13.56
N PRO A 108 9.66 8.91 13.24
CA PRO A 108 10.23 9.49 12.03
C PRO A 108 11.73 9.23 11.92
N GLY A 109 12.19 8.87 10.72
CA GLY A 109 13.59 8.55 10.43
C GLY A 109 13.99 7.08 10.64
N ASP A 110 13.18 6.29 11.35
CA ASP A 110 13.38 4.85 11.49
C ASP A 110 12.80 4.06 10.29
N ASP A 111 13.16 2.78 10.21
CA ASP A 111 12.75 1.91 9.10
C ASP A 111 11.26 1.52 9.20
N ILE A 112 10.45 2.11 8.32
CA ILE A 112 9.03 1.78 8.13
C ILE A 112 8.79 0.84 6.96
N GLY A 113 9.85 0.35 6.30
CA GLY A 113 9.76 -0.43 5.06
C GLY A 113 9.16 0.36 3.90
N ALA A 114 9.35 1.67 3.86
CA ALA A 114 8.98 2.47 2.71
C ALA A 114 9.95 2.20 1.55
N TRP A 115 9.40 2.00 0.37
CA TRP A 115 10.19 1.80 -0.84
C TRP A 115 9.45 2.37 -2.05
N HIS A 116 10.21 2.75 -3.08
CA HIS A 116 9.66 3.05 -4.40
C HIS A 116 10.66 2.70 -5.50
N ALA A 117 10.14 2.50 -6.71
CA ALA A 117 10.90 2.26 -7.92
C ALA A 117 10.27 2.99 -9.11
N GLU A 118 11.00 3.04 -10.23
CA GLU A 118 10.50 3.60 -11.48
C GLU A 118 10.87 2.73 -12.68
N GLY A 119 9.87 2.29 -13.44
CA GLY A 119 10.06 1.34 -14.53
C GLY A 119 8.99 1.43 -15.61
N SER A 120 8.98 0.48 -16.55
CA SER A 120 7.85 0.31 -17.46
C SER A 120 6.62 -0.22 -16.72
N TYR A 121 5.46 -0.22 -17.38
CA TYR A 121 4.24 -0.83 -16.84
C TYR A 121 4.45 -2.31 -16.47
N ASP A 122 5.10 -3.09 -17.33
CA ASP A 122 5.38 -4.50 -17.05
C ASP A 122 6.37 -4.69 -15.91
N ARG A 123 7.36 -3.79 -15.78
CA ARG A 123 8.30 -3.82 -14.66
C ARG A 123 7.60 -3.51 -13.34
N MET A 124 6.70 -2.51 -13.32
CA MET A 124 5.85 -2.21 -12.16
C MET A 124 5.04 -3.42 -11.73
N LEU A 125 4.32 -4.05 -12.67
CA LEU A 125 3.52 -5.23 -12.34
C LEU A 125 4.40 -6.39 -11.83
N SER A 126 5.56 -6.60 -12.45
CA SER A 126 6.50 -7.65 -12.02
C SER A 126 7.02 -7.41 -10.61
N ASP A 127 7.50 -6.19 -10.32
CA ASP A 127 8.05 -5.83 -9.01
C ASP A 127 6.98 -5.90 -7.91
N MET A 128 5.78 -5.36 -8.15
CA MET A 128 4.68 -5.47 -7.19
C MET A 128 4.26 -6.93 -6.99
N SER A 129 4.23 -7.75 -8.05
CA SER A 129 3.80 -9.16 -7.96
C SER A 129 4.77 -10.07 -7.23
N ARG A 130 6.06 -9.73 -7.22
CA ARG A 130 7.12 -10.49 -6.53
C ARG A 130 7.22 -10.16 -5.06
N ASP A 131 6.48 -9.15 -4.64
CA ASP A 131 6.57 -8.53 -3.34
C ASP A 131 7.99 -8.01 -3.05
N ALA A 132 8.13 -6.71 -2.81
CA ALA A 132 9.35 -6.21 -2.21
C ALA A 132 9.40 -6.80 -0.80
N LEU A 133 10.20 -7.84 -0.57
CA LEU A 133 10.62 -8.22 0.78
C LEU A 133 11.04 -6.95 1.55
N PRO A 134 11.04 -6.98 2.90
CA PRO A 134 11.61 -5.91 3.71
C PRO A 134 12.97 -5.50 3.14
N HIS A 135 13.00 -4.44 2.33
CA HIS A 135 14.25 -3.92 1.83
C HIS A 135 14.87 -3.29 3.04
N ALA A 136 15.86 -3.98 3.61
CA ALA A 136 16.91 -3.34 4.36
C ALA A 136 17.45 -2.22 3.46
N ARG A 137 16.90 -1.02 3.64
CA ARG A 137 17.43 0.26 3.20
C ARG A 137 17.76 0.34 1.71
N THR A 138 16.76 0.59 0.86
CA THR A 138 17.06 1.20 -0.45
C THR A 138 17.24 2.70 -0.25
N THR A 139 18.52 3.08 -0.15
CA THR A 139 18.99 4.46 -0.24
C THR A 139 18.31 5.18 -1.41
N SER A 140 18.20 6.51 -1.32
CA SER A 140 17.60 7.49 -2.25
C SER A 140 18.10 7.49 -3.72
N ARG A 141 18.70 6.40 -4.19
CA ARG A 141 18.97 6.08 -5.59
C ARG A 141 18.37 4.71 -5.90
N GLY A 142 17.23 4.71 -6.59
CA GLY A 142 16.58 3.55 -7.23
C GLY A 142 17.17 2.20 -6.88
N GLY A 143 16.74 1.63 -5.76
CA GLY A 143 17.12 0.29 -5.39
C GLY A 143 16.39 -0.74 -6.23
N THR A 144 17.06 -1.86 -6.53
CA THR A 144 16.44 -3.00 -7.20
C THR A 144 15.63 -3.79 -6.19
N PRO A 145 14.35 -4.12 -6.47
CA PRO A 145 13.60 -5.04 -5.64
C PRO A 145 14.30 -6.40 -5.56
N ILE A 146 14.80 -6.75 -4.38
CA ILE A 146 15.24 -8.11 -4.04
C ILE A 146 14.00 -9.01 -4.07
N PRO A 147 13.96 -10.03 -4.95
CA PRO A 147 12.84 -10.96 -4.98
C PRO A 147 12.73 -11.67 -3.64
N GLY A 148 11.52 -11.80 -3.10
CA GLY A 148 11.28 -12.86 -2.15
C GLY A 148 9.88 -13.40 -2.18
N ARG A 149 9.57 -14.15 -1.12
CA ARG A 149 8.31 -14.86 -0.96
C ARG A 149 7.66 -14.31 0.28
N ALA A 150 7.05 -13.13 0.16
CA ALA A 150 6.16 -12.69 1.22
C ALA A 150 5.04 -13.72 1.38
N GLU A 151 4.65 -13.96 2.63
CA GLU A 151 3.57 -14.89 2.98
C GLU A 151 2.23 -14.48 2.33
N HIS A 152 2.06 -13.18 2.03
CA HIS A 152 0.86 -12.60 1.44
C HIS A 152 1.23 -11.60 0.32
N PRO A 153 1.52 -12.04 -0.91
CA PRO A 153 1.94 -11.13 -1.98
C PRO A 153 0.80 -10.22 -2.47
N TYR A 154 1.15 -9.14 -3.18
CA TYR A 154 0.17 -8.39 -3.96
C TYR A 154 -0.45 -9.31 -5.02
N SER A 155 -1.77 -9.46 -4.97
CA SER A 155 -2.51 -10.42 -5.81
C SER A 155 -3.59 -9.77 -6.67
N ARG A 156 -3.83 -8.46 -6.47
CA ARG A 156 -4.83 -7.66 -7.16
C ARG A 156 -4.33 -6.23 -7.30
N TYR A 157 -4.78 -5.54 -8.35
CA TYR A 157 -4.56 -4.12 -8.51
C TYR A 157 -5.73 -3.46 -9.23
N ARG A 158 -6.02 -2.22 -8.84
CA ARG A 158 -7.04 -1.39 -9.46
C ARG A 158 -6.41 -0.17 -10.10
N CYS A 159 -6.79 0.19 -11.33
CA CYS A 159 -6.23 1.37 -12.01
C CYS A 159 -7.28 2.28 -12.62
N THR A 160 -6.93 3.56 -12.76
CA THR A 160 -7.72 4.58 -13.46
C THR A 160 -6.84 5.50 -14.30
N SER A 161 -7.45 6.16 -15.28
CA SER A 161 -6.81 7.24 -16.03
C SER A 161 -6.90 8.56 -15.25
N SER A 162 -5.90 9.43 -15.42
CA SER A 162 -5.82 10.73 -14.74
C SER A 162 -5.34 11.83 -15.68
N SER A 163 -6.27 12.66 -16.14
CA SER A 163 -5.96 13.82 -16.98
C SER A 163 -5.39 15.02 -16.20
N THR A 164 -5.55 15.05 -14.87
CA THR A 164 -5.16 16.17 -13.99
C THR A 164 -3.79 16.04 -13.32
N HIS A 165 -3.13 14.90 -13.54
CA HIS A 165 -1.91 14.43 -12.90
C HIS A 165 -0.87 15.48 -12.44
N ASP A 166 -0.14 15.19 -11.35
CA ASP A 166 0.99 15.99 -10.88
C ASP A 166 2.15 15.12 -10.38
N VAL A 167 3.09 14.83 -11.29
CA VAL A 167 4.24 13.96 -11.02
C VAL A 167 5.17 14.53 -9.95
N ASN A 168 5.38 15.85 -9.94
CA ASN A 168 6.33 16.48 -9.03
C ASN A 168 5.83 16.46 -7.60
N ASN A 169 4.54 16.78 -7.39
CA ASN A 169 3.92 16.69 -6.09
C ASN A 169 3.82 15.24 -5.60
N ALA A 170 3.52 14.28 -6.47
CA ALA A 170 3.53 12.86 -6.10
C ALA A 170 4.92 12.39 -5.63
N ARG A 171 5.99 12.77 -6.33
CA ARG A 171 7.37 12.47 -5.90
C ARG A 171 7.75 13.16 -4.60
N ALA A 172 7.27 14.37 -4.37
CA ALA A 172 7.45 15.06 -3.08
C ALA A 172 6.71 14.33 -1.95
N ALA A 173 5.48 13.88 -2.19
CA ALA A 173 4.72 13.09 -1.23
C ALA A 173 5.41 11.77 -0.89
N ILE A 174 6.01 11.06 -1.86
CA ILE A 174 6.83 9.87 -1.59
C ILE A 174 7.93 10.17 -0.59
N ARG A 175 8.72 11.25 -0.78
CA ARG A 175 9.78 11.64 0.16
C ARG A 175 9.24 11.95 1.56
N THR A 176 8.08 12.58 1.65
CA THR A 176 7.40 12.83 2.93
C THR A 176 6.97 11.53 3.60
N VAL A 177 6.39 10.61 2.85
CA VAL A 177 5.99 9.28 3.35
C VAL A 177 7.20 8.51 3.89
N GLU A 178 8.31 8.51 3.16
CA GLU A 178 9.56 7.83 3.58
C GLU A 178 10.13 8.38 4.89
N ALA A 179 9.95 9.67 5.17
CA ALA A 179 10.54 10.33 6.34
C ALA A 179 9.63 10.36 7.58
N ARG A 180 8.31 10.20 7.43
CA ARG A 180 7.33 10.56 8.49
C ARG A 180 7.13 9.52 9.60
N GLY A 181 7.76 8.36 9.52
CA GLY A 181 7.52 7.25 10.44
C GLY A 181 6.19 6.52 10.19
N PHE A 182 5.86 5.56 11.05
CA PHE A 182 4.65 4.73 10.96
C PHE A 182 3.85 4.89 12.26
N LEU A 183 2.52 4.98 12.15
CA LEU A 183 1.64 5.05 13.30
C LEU A 183 0.28 4.46 12.94
N VAL A 184 -0.25 3.60 13.82
CA VAL A 184 -1.66 3.23 13.89
C VAL A 184 -2.04 3.26 15.36
N GLY A 185 -2.73 4.31 15.80
CA GLY A 185 -3.09 4.49 17.20
C GLY A 185 -2.96 5.92 17.69
N VAL A 186 -2.69 6.09 18.98
CA VAL A 186 -2.57 7.41 19.60
C VAL A 186 -1.21 8.02 19.25
N ASP A 187 -1.22 9.22 18.66
CA ASP A 187 0.01 9.95 18.38
C ASP A 187 0.64 10.42 19.69
N PRO A 188 1.90 10.04 19.98
CA PRO A 188 2.54 10.40 21.24
C PRO A 188 2.77 11.91 21.39
N ARG A 189 2.72 12.70 20.31
CA ARG A 189 2.92 14.15 20.32
C ARG A 189 1.63 14.92 20.56
N THR A 190 0.50 14.46 20.01
CA THR A 190 -0.78 15.19 20.06
C THR A 190 -1.79 14.56 21.00
N GLY A 191 -1.62 13.29 21.35
CA GLY A 191 -2.62 12.51 22.09
C GLY A 191 -3.85 12.13 21.26
N GLU A 192 -3.88 12.44 19.96
CA GLU A 192 -5.00 12.11 19.07
C GLU A 192 -4.88 10.70 18.50
N LEU A 193 -6.01 10.01 18.36
CA LEU A 193 -6.08 8.78 17.59
C LEU A 193 -5.93 9.09 16.08
N THR A 194 -4.94 8.50 15.44
CA THR A 194 -4.59 8.78 14.03
C THR A 194 -3.87 7.60 13.37
N SER A 195 -3.62 7.74 12.07
CA SER A 195 -2.84 6.78 11.28
C SER A 195 -1.84 7.48 10.36
N ARG A 196 -0.75 6.78 10.07
CA ARG A 196 0.31 7.06 9.09
C ARG A 196 0.78 5.74 8.47
N ASP A 197 -0.18 4.93 8.03
CA ASP A 197 0.08 3.55 7.59
C ASP A 197 0.24 3.42 6.06
N CYS A 198 0.15 2.19 5.54
CA CYS A 198 0.24 1.89 4.10
C CYS A 198 -0.91 2.51 3.30
N LEU A 199 -2.11 2.63 3.87
CA LEU A 199 -3.26 3.28 3.26
C LEU A 199 -3.03 4.78 3.19
N ASP A 200 -2.65 5.41 4.30
CA ASP A 200 -2.35 6.84 4.32
C ASP A 200 -1.24 7.18 3.32
N ALA A 201 -0.20 6.34 3.24
CA ALA A 201 0.89 6.52 2.30
C ALA A 201 0.41 6.47 0.83
N THR A 202 -0.37 5.43 0.50
CA THR A 202 -0.94 5.24 -0.83
C THR A 202 -1.88 6.40 -1.19
N TYR A 203 -2.77 6.78 -0.28
CA TYR A 203 -3.71 7.87 -0.47
C TYR A 203 -2.99 9.21 -0.68
N ASP A 204 -2.01 9.54 0.17
CA ASP A 204 -1.29 10.82 0.08
C ASP A 204 -0.51 10.95 -1.24
N VAL A 205 0.15 9.89 -1.69
CA VAL A 205 0.86 9.89 -2.97
C VAL A 205 -0.11 10.07 -4.14
N LEU A 206 -1.22 9.31 -4.16
CA LEU A 206 -2.19 9.37 -5.26
C LEU A 206 -3.02 10.66 -5.25
N LYS A 207 -3.26 11.25 -4.07
CA LYS A 207 -3.88 12.56 -3.91
C LYS A 207 -2.94 13.66 -4.39
N ALA A 208 -1.67 13.62 -4.00
CA ALA A 208 -0.66 14.55 -4.48
C ALA A 208 -0.45 14.44 -6.00
N TYR A 209 -0.59 13.23 -6.55
CA TYR A 209 -0.64 13.01 -7.99
C TYR A 209 -1.90 13.55 -8.66
N ARG A 210 -2.90 14.06 -7.92
CA ARG A 210 -4.18 14.55 -8.45
C ARG A 210 -4.96 13.49 -9.22
N THR A 211 -4.98 12.27 -8.69
CA THR A 211 -5.72 11.15 -9.27
C THR A 211 -7.21 11.44 -9.28
N LYS A 212 -7.86 11.30 -10.45
CA LYS A 212 -9.31 11.39 -10.56
C LYS A 212 -10.00 10.20 -9.88
N HIS A 213 -11.19 10.44 -9.33
CA HIS A 213 -12.02 9.41 -8.69
C HIS A 213 -11.32 8.69 -7.53
N LEU A 214 -10.34 9.33 -6.90
CA LEU A 214 -9.73 8.81 -5.68
C LEU A 214 -10.67 9.08 -4.51
N THR A 215 -11.24 8.02 -3.95
CA THR A 215 -12.08 8.12 -2.74
C THR A 215 -11.22 8.56 -1.55
N ARG A 216 -11.75 9.51 -0.77
CA ARG A 216 -11.08 9.98 0.45
C ARG A 216 -10.85 8.78 1.38
N ALA A 217 -9.65 8.66 1.94
CA ALA A 217 -9.37 7.75 3.05
C ALA A 217 -9.43 8.53 4.38
N PRO A 218 -10.49 8.38 5.19
CA PRO A 218 -10.46 8.79 6.59
C PRO A 218 -9.29 8.14 7.35
N ARG A 219 -8.87 8.78 8.46
CA ARG A 219 -7.89 8.19 9.38
C ARG A 219 -8.42 6.83 9.86
N LEU A 220 -7.53 5.84 10.01
CA LEU A 220 -7.85 4.48 10.47
C LEU A 220 -8.76 3.67 9.52
N SER A 221 -8.92 4.11 8.27
CA SER A 221 -9.63 3.31 7.27
C SER A 221 -8.94 1.96 7.06
N ILE A 222 -9.75 0.91 6.88
CA ILE A 222 -9.25 -0.44 6.62
C ILE A 222 -8.92 -0.55 5.13
N PRO A 223 -7.69 -0.96 4.76
CA PRO A 223 -7.26 -1.01 3.35
C PRO A 223 -8.20 -1.80 2.44
N ASN A 224 -8.61 -3.01 2.85
CA ASN A 224 -9.52 -3.84 2.06
C ASN A 224 -10.88 -3.17 1.83
N VAL A 225 -11.39 -2.40 2.79
CA VAL A 225 -12.67 -1.69 2.65
C VAL A 225 -12.52 -0.51 1.71
N TRP A 226 -11.50 0.33 1.93
CA TRP A 226 -11.26 1.53 1.11
C TRP A 226 -11.03 1.18 -0.37
N VAL A 227 -10.32 0.09 -0.65
CA VAL A 227 -10.07 -0.36 -2.03
C VAL A 227 -11.39 -0.59 -2.77
N GLU A 228 -12.42 -1.14 -2.13
CA GLU A 228 -13.70 -1.40 -2.80
C GLU A 228 -14.46 -0.10 -3.13
N GLU A 229 -14.24 0.96 -2.37
CA GLU A 229 -14.86 2.27 -2.57
C GLU A 229 -14.30 3.05 -3.78
N LEU A 230 -13.25 2.54 -4.45
CA LEU A 230 -12.63 3.15 -5.63
C LEU A 230 -13.50 3.00 -6.89
N TRP A 231 -14.58 3.76 -6.95
CA TRP A 231 -15.52 3.73 -8.07
C TRP A 231 -14.90 4.21 -9.40
N GLY A 232 -15.21 3.51 -10.49
CA GLY A 232 -14.67 3.83 -11.82
C GLY A 232 -13.23 3.36 -12.05
N TRP A 233 -12.61 2.67 -11.08
CA TRP A 233 -11.31 2.04 -11.27
C TRP A 233 -11.50 0.62 -11.82
N SER A 234 -10.71 0.30 -12.84
CA SER A 234 -10.57 -1.08 -13.32
C SER A 234 -10.08 -1.99 -12.19
N ASP A 235 -10.36 -3.27 -12.29
CA ASP A 235 -9.96 -4.28 -11.31
C ASP A 235 -9.36 -5.50 -12.01
N LYS A 236 -8.16 -5.89 -11.59
CA LYS A 236 -7.35 -6.92 -12.26
C LYS A 236 -6.62 -7.78 -11.24
N LYS A 237 -6.55 -9.07 -11.53
CA LYS A 237 -5.66 -9.99 -10.82
C LYS A 237 -4.21 -9.64 -11.13
N LEU A 238 -3.35 -9.64 -10.10
CA LEU A 238 -1.92 -9.58 -10.24
C LEU A 238 -1.37 -11.01 -10.15
N THR A 239 -0.83 -11.51 -11.25
CA THR A 239 -0.18 -12.82 -11.29
C THR A 239 1.32 -12.64 -11.07
N PRO A 240 1.96 -13.40 -10.17
CA PRO A 240 3.41 -13.44 -10.06
C PRO A 240 4.06 -13.65 -11.44
N ARG A 241 5.02 -12.80 -11.78
CA ARG A 241 5.80 -12.86 -13.03
C ARG A 241 7.26 -13.19 -12.75
#